data_AF-A0A2D6PQJ7-F1
#
_entry.id   AF-A0A2D6PQJ7-F1
#
_cell.length_a   1.000
_cell.length_b   1.000
_cell.length_c   1.000
_cell.angle_alpha   90.00
_cell.angle_beta   90.00
_cell.angle_gamma   90.00
#
_symmetry.space_group_name_H-M   'P 1'
#
loop_
_entity.id
_entity.type
_entity.pdbx_description
1 polymer ?
#
loop_
_entity_poly.entity_id
_entity_poly.type
_entity_poly.pdbx_seq_one_letter_code
_entity_poly.pdbx_strand_id
1 'polypeptide(L)'
;MNKAFVKDPEPLEPTCPAPEGCGGTGEPVSDETLVAWLTEDLRASLAHEAYWCTSATCEVAWFDAWGTSIPITVLRHPVWPKHPESPVCPCFGMTADDIETDARNNDPTRLRSLIEKSESPAAACLTKTPSGQCCIPEVRRLYMRWRVAPEEDAD
;
A
#
# COMPACT_ATOMS: atom_id res chain seq x y z
N MET A 1 -47.43 0.60 -14.96
CA MET A 1 -46.19 0.20 -15.66
C MET A 1 -45.02 0.78 -14.88
N ASN A 2 -44.43 0.00 -13.99
CA ASN A 2 -43.31 0.45 -13.18
C ASN A 2 -42.03 0.27 -13.99
N LYS A 3 -41.44 1.39 -14.42
CA LYS A 3 -40.10 1.39 -15.00
C LYS A 3 -39.14 1.07 -13.86
N ALA A 4 -38.71 -0.18 -13.76
CA ALA A 4 -37.60 -0.57 -12.92
C ALA A 4 -36.36 0.13 -13.50
N PHE A 5 -35.85 1.12 -12.77
CA PHE A 5 -34.51 1.65 -12.98
C PHE A 5 -33.54 0.53 -12.60
N VAL A 6 -33.04 -0.17 -13.62
CA VAL A 6 -31.89 -1.06 -13.45
C VAL A 6 -30.72 -0.14 -13.16
N LYS A 7 -30.28 -0.09 -11.90
CA LYS A 7 -29.03 0.54 -11.52
C LYS A 7 -27.93 -0.18 -12.29
N ASP A 8 -27.21 0.53 -13.14
CA ASP A 8 -26.05 -0.05 -13.82
C ASP A 8 -25.13 -0.67 -12.76
N PRO A 9 -24.61 -1.89 -13.00
CA PRO A 9 -23.69 -2.51 -12.06
C PRO A 9 -22.49 -1.57 -11.87
N GLU A 10 -22.18 -1.26 -10.62
CA GLU A 10 -20.97 -0.50 -10.28
C GLU A 10 -19.77 -1.25 -10.87
N PRO A 11 -18.81 -0.55 -11.51
CA PRO A 11 -17.63 -1.20 -12.07
C PRO A 11 -16.95 -2.00 -10.97
N LEU A 12 -16.74 -3.30 -11.22
CA LEU A 12 -16.07 -4.16 -10.26
C LEU A 12 -14.65 -3.63 -10.06
N GLU A 13 -14.32 -3.26 -8.82
CA GLU A 13 -12.93 -2.93 -8.47
C GLU A 13 -12.05 -4.13 -8.81
N PRO A 14 -10.95 -3.93 -9.55
CA PRO A 14 -10.12 -5.04 -9.94
C PRO A 14 -9.49 -5.68 -8.71
N THR A 15 -9.58 -7.01 -8.69
CA THR A 15 -9.08 -7.83 -7.58
C THR A 15 -7.82 -8.55 -8.01
N CYS A 16 -6.95 -8.79 -7.04
CA CYS A 16 -5.70 -9.48 -7.27
C CYS A 16 -5.97 -10.86 -7.90
N PRO A 17 -5.34 -11.20 -9.05
CA PRO A 17 -5.62 -12.43 -9.78
C PRO A 17 -4.99 -13.68 -9.16
N ALA A 18 -4.43 -13.58 -7.95
CA ALA A 18 -3.99 -14.73 -7.16
C ALA A 18 -5.19 -15.24 -6.33
N PRO A 19 -5.93 -16.27 -6.81
CA PRO A 19 -7.14 -16.75 -6.15
C PRO A 19 -6.85 -17.47 -4.83
N GLU A 20 -5.70 -18.14 -4.73
CA GLU A 20 -5.26 -18.77 -3.48
C GLU A 20 -4.45 -17.77 -2.65
N GLY A 21 -5.05 -17.29 -1.55
CA GLY A 21 -4.34 -16.49 -0.54
C GLY A 21 -4.39 -14.97 -0.69
N CYS A 22 -5.02 -14.42 -1.74
CA CYS A 22 -5.26 -12.98 -1.83
C CYS A 22 -6.69 -12.60 -2.21
N GLY A 23 -7.04 -12.58 -3.51
CA GLY A 23 -8.33 -12.08 -4.00
C GLY A 23 -8.70 -10.66 -3.55
N GLY A 24 -7.75 -9.91 -2.97
CA GLY A 24 -7.99 -8.60 -2.36
C GLY A 24 -8.05 -7.49 -3.39
N THR A 25 -8.60 -6.34 -2.99
CA THR A 25 -8.56 -5.12 -3.80
C THR A 25 -7.13 -4.56 -3.87
N GLY A 26 -6.84 -3.81 -4.93
CA GLY A 26 -5.56 -3.15 -5.11
C GLY A 26 -5.67 -1.63 -5.04
N GLU A 27 -4.57 -0.97 -4.67
CA GLU A 27 -4.46 0.48 -4.74
C GLU A 27 -4.11 0.91 -6.17
N PRO A 28 -4.84 1.86 -6.78
CA PRO A 28 -4.51 2.33 -8.13
C PRO A 28 -3.14 3.00 -8.15
N VAL A 29 -2.36 2.68 -9.19
CA VAL A 29 -0.97 3.14 -9.35
C VAL A 29 -0.85 4.01 -10.59
N SER A 30 -0.15 5.14 -10.47
CA SER A 30 0.09 6.04 -11.60
C SER A 30 1.20 5.53 -12.52
N ASP A 31 1.18 5.96 -13.78
CA ASP A 31 2.25 5.68 -14.74
C ASP A 31 3.62 6.12 -14.23
N GLU A 32 3.71 7.29 -13.56
CA GLU A 32 4.96 7.79 -12.98
C GLU A 32 5.56 6.79 -11.97
N THR A 33 4.72 6.20 -11.13
CA THR A 33 5.16 5.15 -10.20
C THR A 33 5.59 3.90 -10.94
N LEU A 34 4.83 3.45 -11.95
CA LEU A 34 5.23 2.30 -12.75
C LEU A 34 6.56 2.51 -13.47
N VAL A 35 6.83 3.71 -14.00
CA VAL A 35 8.12 4.10 -14.61
C VAL A 35 9.25 3.98 -13.59
N ALA A 36 9.02 4.40 -12.34
CA ALA A 36 10.04 4.37 -11.31
C ALA A 36 10.42 2.93 -10.91
N TRP A 37 9.47 1.98 -10.98
CA TRP A 37 9.65 0.63 -10.45
C TRP A 37 9.92 -0.46 -11.49
N LEU A 38 9.33 -0.34 -12.67
CA LEU A 38 9.32 -1.39 -13.68
C LEU A 38 10.23 -1.06 -14.86
N THR A 39 10.74 -2.11 -15.50
CA THR A 39 11.33 -1.99 -16.83
C THR A 39 10.24 -1.71 -17.86
N GLU A 40 10.64 -1.21 -19.03
CA GLU A 40 9.70 -0.97 -20.15
C GLU A 40 8.92 -2.24 -20.50
N ASP A 41 9.60 -3.38 -20.62
CA ASP A 41 8.99 -4.67 -20.98
C ASP A 41 7.93 -5.12 -19.97
N LEU A 42 8.21 -4.98 -18.67
CA LEU A 42 7.27 -5.33 -17.61
C LEU A 42 6.07 -4.36 -17.61
N ARG A 43 6.31 -3.07 -17.79
CA ARG A 43 5.24 -2.07 -17.85
C ARG A 43 4.34 -2.27 -19.07
N ALA A 44 4.92 -2.58 -20.23
CA ALA A 44 4.18 -2.86 -21.46
C ALA A 44 3.33 -4.14 -21.39
N SER A 45 3.61 -5.04 -20.44
CA SER A 45 2.78 -6.21 -20.18
C SER A 45 1.49 -5.87 -19.42
N LEU A 46 1.50 -4.81 -18.62
CA LEU A 46 0.31 -4.31 -17.94
C LEU A 46 -0.53 -3.47 -18.91
N ALA A 47 -1.84 -3.53 -18.74
CA ALA A 47 -2.72 -2.57 -19.35
C ALA A 47 -2.61 -1.17 -18.71
N HIS A 48 -3.38 -0.20 -19.22
CA HIS A 48 -3.25 1.22 -18.83
C HIS A 48 -3.56 1.48 -17.35
N GLU A 49 -4.40 0.66 -16.72
CA GLU A 49 -4.72 0.77 -15.30
C GLU A 49 -4.07 -0.38 -14.54
N ALA A 50 -3.13 -0.03 -13.65
CA ALA A 50 -2.44 -0.98 -12.79
C ALA A 50 -2.74 -0.71 -11.32
N TYR A 51 -2.66 -1.78 -10.53
CA TYR A 51 -3.02 -1.78 -9.12
C TYR A 51 -1.94 -2.46 -8.30
N TRP A 52 -1.61 -1.91 -7.14
CA TRP A 52 -0.71 -2.50 -6.17
C TRP A 52 -1.48 -3.42 -5.23
N CYS A 53 -1.03 -4.67 -5.09
CA CYS A 53 -1.61 -5.63 -4.15
C CYS A 53 -1.14 -5.33 -2.71
N THR A 54 -2.07 -4.96 -1.84
CA THR A 54 -1.79 -4.57 -0.44
C THR A 54 -1.69 -5.76 0.52
N SER A 55 -2.02 -6.98 0.09
CA SER A 55 -1.95 -8.16 0.95
C SER A 55 -0.50 -8.50 1.31
N ALA A 56 -0.16 -8.48 2.60
CA ALA A 56 1.19 -8.69 3.10
C ALA A 56 1.82 -10.03 2.69
N THR A 57 1.01 -11.10 2.57
CA THR A 57 1.50 -12.46 2.27
C THR A 57 1.40 -12.84 0.80
N CYS A 58 0.87 -11.95 -0.06
CA CYS A 58 0.68 -12.27 -1.47
C CYS A 58 1.95 -11.96 -2.29
N GLU A 59 2.35 -12.89 -3.17
CA GLU A 59 3.52 -12.74 -4.03
C GLU A 59 3.28 -11.83 -5.26
N VAL A 60 2.06 -11.33 -5.46
CA VAL A 60 1.76 -10.33 -6.49
C VAL A 60 2.13 -8.94 -5.97
N ALA A 61 2.90 -8.20 -6.78
CA ALA A 61 3.20 -6.79 -6.58
C ALA A 61 2.16 -5.93 -7.28
N TRP A 62 2.19 -5.90 -8.61
CA TRP A 62 1.23 -5.17 -9.43
C TRP A 62 0.35 -6.12 -10.23
N PHE A 63 -0.86 -5.68 -10.55
CA PHE A 63 -1.76 -6.40 -11.46
C PHE A 63 -2.64 -5.42 -12.22
N ASP A 64 -3.26 -5.88 -13.29
CA ASP A 64 -4.27 -5.13 -14.03
C ASP A 64 -5.66 -5.79 -13.95
N ALA A 65 -6.68 -5.10 -14.46
CA ALA A 65 -8.05 -5.60 -14.47
C ALA A 65 -8.28 -6.82 -15.38
N TRP A 66 -7.31 -7.16 -16.23
CA TRP A 66 -7.38 -8.29 -17.17
C TRP A 66 -6.69 -9.55 -16.63
N GLY A 67 -6.14 -9.48 -15.42
CA GLY A 67 -5.52 -10.61 -14.73
C GLY A 67 -4.03 -10.75 -15.00
N THR A 68 -3.40 -9.81 -15.71
CA THR A 68 -1.94 -9.74 -15.77
C THR A 68 -1.42 -9.41 -14.38
N SER A 69 -0.32 -10.04 -13.98
CA SER A 69 0.33 -9.74 -12.71
C SER A 69 1.84 -9.72 -12.84
N ILE A 70 2.45 -8.88 -12.01
CA ILE A 70 3.88 -8.74 -11.83
C ILE A 70 4.22 -9.22 -10.41
N PRO A 71 5.16 -10.17 -10.25
CA PRO A 71 5.49 -10.74 -8.95
C PRO A 71 6.39 -9.80 -8.12
N ILE A 72 6.36 -9.95 -6.79
CA ILE A 72 7.24 -9.22 -5.86
C ILE A 72 8.73 -9.47 -6.11
N THR A 73 9.08 -10.54 -6.81
CA THR A 73 10.48 -10.87 -7.15
C THR A 73 11.13 -9.84 -8.08
N VAL A 74 10.35 -8.97 -8.74
CA VAL A 74 10.91 -7.86 -9.55
C VAL A 74 11.32 -6.66 -8.70
N LEU A 75 10.89 -6.60 -7.44
CA LEU A 75 11.20 -5.48 -6.56
C LEU A 75 12.71 -5.43 -6.29
N ARG A 76 13.28 -4.23 -6.43
CA ARG A 76 14.72 -4.02 -6.22
C ARG A 76 15.15 -4.14 -4.75
N HIS A 77 14.21 -4.00 -3.84
CA HIS A 77 14.40 -4.14 -2.41
C HIS A 77 13.08 -4.54 -1.73
N PRO A 78 13.14 -5.07 -0.51
CA PRO A 78 11.96 -5.30 0.33
C PRO A 78 11.10 -4.04 0.49
N VAL A 79 9.78 -4.22 0.58
CA VAL A 79 8.79 -3.13 0.73
C VAL A 79 7.67 -3.52 1.67
N TRP A 80 7.16 -2.53 2.41
CA TRP A 80 5.95 -2.69 3.21
C TRP A 80 4.71 -2.83 2.28
N PRO A 81 3.69 -3.65 2.62
CA PRO A 81 3.60 -4.58 3.76
C PRO A 81 4.11 -6.00 3.43
N LYS A 82 4.64 -6.24 2.23
CA LYS A 82 5.13 -7.56 1.78
C LYS A 82 6.30 -8.08 2.61
N HIS A 83 7.09 -7.16 3.16
CA HIS A 83 8.21 -7.42 4.05
C HIS A 83 8.07 -6.54 5.30
N PRO A 84 7.59 -7.09 6.42
CA PRO A 84 7.26 -6.32 7.64
C PRO A 84 8.42 -5.48 8.21
N GLU A 85 9.65 -5.93 8.04
CA GLU A 85 10.88 -5.22 8.43
C GLU A 85 11.16 -3.95 7.59
N SER A 86 10.43 -3.76 6.48
CA SER A 86 10.63 -2.61 5.61
C SER A 86 9.95 -1.36 6.18
N PRO A 87 10.50 -0.16 5.91
CA PRO A 87 9.85 1.08 6.32
C PRO A 87 8.43 1.20 5.75
N VAL A 88 7.47 1.52 6.61
CA VAL A 88 6.12 1.97 6.21
C VAL A 88 6.23 3.29 5.45
N CYS A 89 7.15 4.16 5.85
CA CYS A 89 7.51 5.35 5.09
C CYS A 89 8.90 5.18 4.45
N PRO A 90 9.01 4.81 3.16
CA PRO A 90 10.30 4.71 2.48
C PRO A 90 10.97 6.07 2.23
N CYS A 91 10.23 7.18 2.33
CA CYS A 91 10.80 8.52 2.19
C CYS A 91 11.69 8.91 3.37
N PHE A 92 11.24 8.60 4.60
CA PHE A 92 11.84 9.08 5.84
C PHE A 92 12.22 7.98 6.83
N GLY A 93 12.06 6.71 6.44
CA GLY A 93 12.52 5.55 7.20
C GLY A 93 11.65 5.12 8.39
N MET A 94 10.42 5.62 8.50
CA MET A 94 9.51 5.23 9.60
C MET A 94 9.08 3.76 9.45
N THR A 95 9.36 2.94 10.46
CA THR A 95 9.07 1.49 10.48
C THR A 95 7.77 1.18 11.23
N ALA A 96 7.30 -0.06 11.14
CA ALA A 96 6.16 -0.53 11.92
C ALA A 96 6.46 -0.48 13.43
N ASP A 97 7.67 -0.88 13.83
CA ASP A 97 8.15 -0.86 15.21
C ASP A 97 8.20 0.55 15.81
N ASP A 98 8.62 1.55 15.03
CA ASP A 98 8.57 2.95 15.46
C ASP A 98 7.14 3.37 15.77
N ILE A 99 6.20 3.02 14.89
CA ILE A 99 4.79 3.38 15.01
C ILE A 99 4.15 2.66 16.21
N GLU A 100 4.47 1.39 16.40
CA GLU A 100 3.98 0.60 17.53
C GLU A 100 4.50 1.14 18.86
N THR A 101 5.81 1.45 18.93
CA THR A 101 6.44 2.02 20.12
C THR A 101 5.81 3.36 20.48
N ASP A 102 5.65 4.26 19.50
CA ASP A 102 5.02 5.56 19.67
C ASP A 102 3.55 5.41 20.13
N ALA A 103 2.82 4.47 19.53
CA ALA A 103 1.43 4.19 19.86
C ALA A 103 1.26 3.68 21.30
N ARG A 104 2.05 2.67 21.70
CA ARG A 104 2.00 2.10 23.06
C ARG A 104 2.39 3.11 24.13
N ASN A 105 3.32 4.02 23.83
CA ASN A 105 3.72 5.10 24.74
C ASN A 105 2.80 6.33 24.69
N ASN A 106 1.78 6.32 23.82
CA ASN A 106 0.91 7.47 23.56
C ASN A 106 1.69 8.74 23.18
N ASP A 107 2.80 8.58 22.47
CA ASP A 107 3.68 9.66 22.00
C ASP A 107 3.52 9.87 20.47
N PRO A 108 2.76 10.88 20.03
CA PRO A 108 2.57 11.16 18.61
C PRO A 108 3.71 11.98 17.98
N THR A 109 4.85 12.18 18.66
CA THR A 109 5.89 13.12 18.21
C THR A 109 6.44 12.78 16.83
N ARG A 110 6.83 11.52 16.57
CA ARG A 110 7.36 11.14 15.24
C ARG A 110 6.27 11.15 14.18
N LEU A 111 5.05 10.72 14.51
CA LEU A 111 3.89 10.83 13.60
C LEU A 111 3.65 12.28 13.17
N ARG A 112 3.65 13.24 14.10
CA ARG A 112 3.49 14.68 13.79
C ARG A 112 4.63 15.17 12.90
N SER A 113 5.88 14.85 13.24
CA SER A 113 7.04 15.20 12.42
C SER A 113 6.97 14.59 11.02
N LEU A 114 6.46 13.36 10.90
CA LEU A 114 6.28 12.69 9.62
C LEU A 114 5.22 13.38 8.75
N ILE A 115 4.11 13.81 9.35
CA ILE A 115 3.07 14.58 8.65
C ILE A 115 3.67 15.85 8.06
N GLU A 116 4.41 16.63 8.86
CA GLU A 116 5.07 17.86 8.39
C GLU A 116 6.08 17.58 7.27
N LYS A 117 6.90 16.53 7.41
CA LYS A 117 7.87 16.12 6.37
C LYS A 117 7.18 15.66 5.09
N SER A 118 6.01 15.02 5.19
CA SER A 118 5.25 14.53 4.04
C SER A 118 4.73 15.63 3.13
N GLU A 119 4.56 16.85 3.66
CA GLU A 119 4.14 18.04 2.91
C GLU A 119 5.33 18.79 2.27
N SER A 120 6.56 18.37 2.57
CA SER A 120 7.77 19.00 2.04
C SER A 120 8.19 18.42 0.68
N PRO A 121 8.97 19.16 -0.13
CA PRO A 121 9.55 18.64 -1.38
C PRO A 121 10.50 17.44 -1.22
N ALA A 122 10.89 17.10 0.01
CA ALA A 122 11.70 15.91 0.28
C ALA A 122 10.88 14.60 0.23
N ALA A 123 9.55 14.68 0.28
CA ALA A 123 8.69 13.53 0.11
C ALA A 123 8.68 13.08 -1.36
N ALA A 124 8.95 11.79 -1.59
CA ALA A 124 9.11 11.20 -2.92
C ALA A 124 8.24 9.93 -3.07
N CYS A 125 7.00 9.96 -2.55
CA CYS A 125 6.11 8.80 -2.50
C CYS A 125 5.89 8.16 -3.88
N LEU A 126 5.74 8.97 -4.93
CA LEU A 126 5.53 8.51 -6.30
C LEU A 126 6.64 7.60 -6.82
N THR A 127 7.88 7.77 -6.35
CA THR A 127 9.04 7.02 -6.85
C THR A 127 9.62 6.06 -5.81
N LYS A 128 9.33 6.26 -4.52
CA LYS A 128 9.82 5.42 -3.41
C LYS A 128 8.81 4.43 -2.85
N THR A 129 7.52 4.61 -3.13
CA THR A 129 6.45 3.69 -2.69
C THR A 129 5.95 2.90 -3.91
N PRO A 130 5.83 1.56 -3.84
CA PRO A 130 5.32 0.76 -4.96
C PRO A 130 3.89 1.09 -5.40
N SER A 131 3.04 1.56 -4.50
CA SER A 131 1.70 2.05 -4.81
C SER A 131 1.65 3.53 -5.21
N GLY A 132 2.76 4.26 -5.07
CA GLY A 132 2.83 5.70 -5.27
C GLY A 132 2.11 6.52 -4.19
N GLN A 133 1.44 5.86 -3.23
CA GLN A 133 0.63 6.52 -2.22
C GLN A 133 1.47 7.11 -1.08
N CYS A 134 0.93 8.17 -0.47
CA CYS A 134 1.50 8.74 0.74
C CYS A 134 1.32 7.74 1.91
N CYS A 135 2.36 7.55 2.72
CA CYS A 135 2.31 6.64 3.87
C CYS A 135 1.39 7.09 5.01
N ILE A 136 1.02 8.38 5.09
CA ILE A 136 0.33 8.96 6.25
C ILE A 136 -0.98 8.24 6.63
N PRO A 137 -1.89 7.87 5.68
CA PRO A 137 -3.08 7.10 6.02
C PRO A 137 -2.75 5.77 6.70
N GLU A 138 -1.77 5.04 6.19
CA GLU A 138 -1.35 3.74 6.74
C GLU A 138 -0.68 3.90 8.11
N VAL A 139 0.23 4.87 8.25
CA VAL A 139 0.88 5.17 9.53
C VAL A 139 -0.17 5.54 10.59
N ARG A 140 -1.18 6.36 10.26
CA ARG A 140 -2.28 6.70 11.17
C ARG A 140 -3.11 5.47 11.54
N ARG A 141 -3.42 4.60 10.57
CA ARG A 141 -4.16 3.36 10.81
C ARG A 141 -3.42 2.46 11.79
N LEU A 142 -2.12 2.24 11.59
CA LEU A 142 -1.27 1.44 12.47
C LEU A 142 -1.15 2.07 13.86
N TYR A 143 -0.90 3.38 13.95
CA TYR A 143 -0.81 4.10 15.23
C TYR A 143 -2.10 3.95 16.05
N MET A 144 -3.27 4.11 15.43
CA MET A 144 -4.55 3.94 16.13
C MET A 144 -4.83 2.48 16.50
N ARG A 145 -4.46 1.52 15.65
CA ARG A 145 -4.60 0.09 15.93
C ARG A 145 -3.87 -0.30 17.22
N TRP A 146 -2.62 0.14 17.38
CA TRP A 146 -1.81 -0.22 18.54
C TRP A 146 -2.09 0.62 19.79
N ARG A 147 -2.64 1.83 19.65
CA ARG A 147 -3.13 2.61 20.80
C ARG A 147 -4.33 2.00 21.50
N VAL A 148 -5.13 1.23 20.76
CA VAL A 148 -6.35 0.60 21.27
C VAL A 148 -6.12 -0.86 21.67
N ALA A 149 -4.92 -1.41 21.40
CA ALA A 149 -4.58 -2.77 21.82
C ALA A 149 -4.57 -2.85 23.36
N PRO A 150 -5.35 -3.76 23.98
CA PRO A 150 -5.32 -3.96 25.42
C PRO A 150 -3.92 -4.43 25.86
N GLU A 151 -3.50 -4.03 27.07
CA GLU A 151 -2.36 -4.62 27.77
C GLU A 151 -2.69 -6.10 28.06
N GLU A 152 -2.47 -7.00 27.10
CA GLU A 152 -2.43 -8.44 27.37
C GLU A 152 -1.03 -8.79 27.93
N ASP A 153 -1.06 -9.26 29.17
CA ASP A 153 -0.07 -10.07 29.89
C ASP A 153 1.15 -9.33 30.49
N ALA A 154 0.90 -8.58 31.55
CA ALA A 154 1.82 -8.49 32.68
C ALA A 154 1.43 -9.58 33.71
N ASP A 155 1.95 -10.79 33.52
CA ASP A 155 1.97 -11.88 34.51
C ASP A 155 3.35 -11.92 35.19
#